data_AF-A0A3D4RQ23-F1
#
_entry.id   AF-A0A3D4RQ23-F1
#
_cell.length_a   1.000
_cell.length_b   1.000
_cell.length_c   1.000
_cell.angle_alpha   90.00
_cell.angle_beta   90.00
_cell.angle_gamma   90.00
#
_symmetry.space_group_name_H-M   'P 1'
#
loop_
_entity.id
_entity.type
_entity.pdbx_description
1 polymer ?
#
loop_
_entity_poly.entity_id
_entity_poly.type
_entity_poly.pdbx_seq_one_letter_code
_entity_poly.pdbx_strand_id
1 'polypeptide(L)'
;MPMDETFIENLVDVGALFEREQGLDDGLRDLAHLAARSVGAGRCSVMLLSDPGDGHLPTLKVCSHFGDLPAEAYRAPVKPGESIAWHVVETQASLLLDDVGHSGVSALARQGANAGRSMMSTPILLSGQVIGVINASLPRDAECFARSDLDLLEVFALFVGQSIQVFQLQRLSESRVLQMARLLEQREGSEQKPISPDPARVAKIVAKTFYRELRQAGFGTNAIISVATEVLGLLETNLQKHRARLDRDDEPQ
;
A
#
# COMPACT_ATOMS: atom_id res chain seq x y z
N MET A 1 15.02 29.48 19.09
CA MET A 1 13.99 28.74 19.86
C MET A 1 14.68 27.54 20.47
N PRO A 2 14.53 27.27 21.78
CA PRO A 2 15.01 26.00 22.31
C PRO A 2 14.14 24.90 21.69
N MET A 3 14.75 23.89 21.09
CA MET A 3 14.08 22.66 20.69
C MET A 3 13.47 22.06 21.96
N ASP A 4 12.15 21.92 22.00
CA ASP A 4 11.44 21.39 23.17
C ASP A 4 11.86 19.92 23.40
N GLU A 5 12.11 19.53 24.65
CA GLU A 5 12.55 18.16 24.99
C GLU A 5 11.53 17.12 24.46
N THR A 6 10.24 17.47 24.52
CA THR A 6 9.11 16.75 23.94
C THR A 6 9.25 16.52 22.43
N PHE A 7 9.83 17.46 21.69
CA PHE A 7 10.04 17.34 20.24
C PHE A 7 11.13 16.32 19.92
N ILE A 8 12.22 16.30 20.70
CA ILE A 8 13.30 15.32 20.53
C ILE A 8 12.83 13.92 20.94
N GLU A 9 12.07 13.80 22.03
CA GLU A 9 11.45 12.53 22.44
C GLU A 9 10.49 12.00 21.38
N ASN A 10 9.60 12.85 20.84
CA ASN A 10 8.73 12.48 19.73
C ASN A 10 9.54 12.01 18.50
N LEU A 11 10.67 12.66 18.20
CA LEU A 11 11.54 12.27 17.07
C LEU A 11 12.19 10.89 17.26
N VAL A 12 12.64 10.60 18.49
CA VAL A 12 13.25 9.33 18.87
C VAL A 12 12.22 8.19 18.82
N ASP A 13 11.01 8.45 19.29
CA ASP A 13 9.89 7.51 19.24
C ASP A 13 9.48 7.19 17.79
N VAL A 14 9.49 8.18 16.88
CA VAL A 14 9.22 7.97 15.45
C VAL A 14 10.20 6.97 14.83
N GLY A 15 11.49 7.07 15.14
CA GLY A 15 12.51 6.15 14.63
C GLY A 15 12.34 4.73 15.18
N ALA A 16 12.02 4.61 16.47
CA ALA A 16 11.86 3.32 17.16
C ALA A 16 10.58 2.55 16.78
N LEU A 17 9.53 3.25 16.32
CA LEU A 17 8.28 2.63 15.88
C LEU A 17 8.50 1.68 14.70
N PHE A 18 9.38 2.01 13.76
CA PHE A 18 9.65 1.16 12.59
C PHE A 18 10.56 -0.02 12.88
N GLU A 19 11.39 0.06 13.92
CA GLU A 19 12.24 -1.07 14.33
C GLU A 19 11.46 -2.16 15.08
N ARG A 20 10.31 -1.81 15.67
CA ARG A 20 9.53 -2.71 16.54
C ARG A 20 8.39 -3.44 15.85
N GLU A 21 7.92 -2.97 14.71
CA GLU A 21 6.65 -3.44 14.16
C GLU A 21 6.75 -4.45 13.00
N GLN A 22 5.75 -5.33 12.94
CA GLN A 22 5.69 -6.46 12.00
C GLN A 22 5.11 -6.06 10.62
N GLY A 23 4.73 -4.79 10.40
CA GLY A 23 4.14 -4.33 9.14
C GLY A 23 4.01 -2.81 9.01
N LEU A 24 4.01 -2.32 7.76
CA LEU A 24 3.90 -0.90 7.40
C LEU A 24 2.63 -0.22 7.91
N ASP A 25 1.50 -0.94 7.91
CA ASP A 25 0.19 -0.38 8.25
C ASP A 25 0.09 0.04 9.71
N ASP A 26 0.72 -0.71 10.61
CA ASP A 26 0.77 -0.38 12.04
C ASP A 26 1.68 0.85 12.25
N GLY A 27 2.82 0.91 11.54
CA GLY A 27 3.79 2.00 11.76
C GLY A 27 3.26 3.33 11.25
N LEU A 28 2.52 3.29 10.13
CA LEU A 28 1.78 4.45 9.61
C LEU A 28 0.63 4.87 10.54
N ARG A 29 0.02 3.95 11.28
CA ARG A 29 -1.03 4.29 12.26
C ARG A 29 -0.43 5.02 13.45
N ASP A 30 0.65 4.51 14.01
CA ASP A 30 1.29 5.12 15.17
C ASP A 30 1.89 6.49 14.84
N LEU A 31 2.48 6.63 13.65
CA LEU A 31 2.87 7.94 13.12
C LEU A 31 1.70 8.92 13.01
N ALA A 32 0.56 8.49 12.47
CA ALA A 32 -0.61 9.35 12.34
C ALA A 32 -1.14 9.78 13.71
N HIS A 33 -1.11 8.89 14.70
CA HIS A 33 -1.48 9.19 16.08
C HIS A 33 -0.51 10.20 16.71
N LEU A 34 0.79 9.98 16.54
CA LEU A 34 1.83 10.84 17.11
C LEU A 34 1.81 12.23 16.46
N ALA A 35 1.70 12.30 15.14
CA ALA A 35 1.56 13.56 14.41
C ALA A 35 0.33 14.34 14.89
N ALA A 36 -0.82 13.67 15.00
CA ALA A 36 -2.05 14.31 15.46
C ALA A 36 -1.92 14.87 16.88
N ARG A 37 -1.33 14.12 17.81
CA ARG A 37 -1.12 14.57 19.19
C ARG A 37 -0.14 15.73 19.26
N SER A 38 0.93 15.68 18.45
CA SER A 38 1.99 16.69 18.46
C SER A 38 1.53 18.04 17.92
N VAL A 39 0.64 18.03 16.91
CA VAL A 39 0.06 19.26 16.33
C VAL A 39 -1.31 19.63 16.90
N GLY A 40 -1.77 18.96 17.97
CA GLY A 40 -3.07 19.25 18.60
C GLY A 40 -4.28 19.00 17.70
N ALA A 41 -4.20 18.05 16.76
CA ALA A 41 -5.25 17.79 15.78
C ALA A 41 -6.33 16.82 16.30
N GLY A 42 -7.58 17.13 15.98
CA GLY A 42 -8.77 16.31 16.17
C GLY A 42 -8.79 15.09 15.26
N ARG A 43 -8.25 15.27 14.05
CA ARG A 43 -8.20 14.27 13.00
C ARG A 43 -6.87 14.37 12.25
N CYS A 44 -6.28 13.22 11.94
CA CYS A 44 -5.12 13.12 11.06
C CYS A 44 -5.29 11.95 10.10
N SER A 45 -4.81 12.04 8.87
CA SER A 45 -4.78 10.92 7.93
C SER A 45 -3.52 10.92 7.08
N VAL A 46 -3.02 9.71 6.82
CA VAL A 46 -1.93 9.47 5.88
C VAL A 46 -2.53 8.82 4.64
N MET A 47 -2.27 9.42 3.48
CA MET A 47 -2.70 8.92 2.18
C MET A 47 -1.48 8.60 1.33
N LEU A 48 -1.47 7.45 0.65
CA LEU A 48 -0.40 7.07 -0.27
C LEU A 48 -0.92 6.98 -1.71
N LEU A 49 -0.03 7.29 -2.65
CA LEU A 49 -0.30 7.12 -4.08
C LEU A 49 -0.24 5.64 -4.45
N SER A 50 -1.17 5.20 -5.29
CA SER A 50 -1.12 3.88 -5.92
C SER A 50 0.04 3.80 -6.90
N ASP A 51 0.68 2.63 -6.98
CA ASP A 51 1.70 2.34 -8.00
C ASP A 51 1.09 2.51 -9.41
N PRO A 52 1.72 3.28 -10.31
CA PRO A 52 1.26 3.46 -11.70
C PRO A 52 1.35 2.21 -12.59
N GLY A 53 1.85 1.08 -12.10
CA GLY A 53 2.19 -0.13 -12.88
C GLY A 53 1.09 -0.75 -13.77
N ASP A 54 -0.19 -0.47 -13.56
CA ASP A 54 -1.30 -1.14 -14.26
C ASP A 54 -2.03 -0.29 -15.32
N GLY A 55 -1.43 0.80 -15.82
CA GLY A 55 -2.05 1.66 -16.85
C GLY A 55 -3.32 2.39 -16.37
N HIS A 56 -3.58 2.38 -15.07
CA HIS A 56 -4.62 3.16 -14.42
C HIS A 56 -4.07 4.52 -14.00
N LEU A 57 -4.94 5.54 -13.97
CA LEU A 57 -4.57 6.84 -13.42
C LEU A 57 -4.15 6.69 -11.94
N PRO A 58 -3.12 7.42 -11.48
CA PRO A 58 -2.72 7.37 -10.10
C PRO A 58 -3.86 7.83 -9.20
N THR A 59 -4.00 7.18 -8.04
CA THR A 59 -5.02 7.50 -7.05
C THR A 59 -4.41 7.61 -5.67
N LEU A 60 -5.00 8.46 -4.82
CA LEU A 60 -4.65 8.57 -3.41
C LEU A 60 -5.60 7.71 -2.58
N LYS A 61 -5.04 6.89 -1.68
CA LYS A 61 -5.81 6.05 -0.76
C LYS A 61 -5.40 6.32 0.68
N VAL A 62 -6.38 6.34 1.60
CA VAL A 62 -6.13 6.44 3.03
C VAL A 62 -5.51 5.13 3.51
N CYS A 63 -4.29 5.21 4.08
CA CYS A 63 -3.57 4.07 4.64
C CYS A 63 -3.69 4.03 6.17
N SER A 64 -3.71 5.20 6.81
CA SER A 64 -3.90 5.31 8.25
C SER A 64 -4.60 6.61 8.64
N HIS A 65 -5.10 6.66 9.87
CA HIS A 65 -5.78 7.82 10.42
C HIS A 65 -5.77 7.86 11.95
N PHE A 66 -6.12 9.02 12.47
CA PHE A 66 -6.46 9.29 13.86
C PHE A 66 -7.77 10.10 13.91
N GLY A 67 -8.60 9.83 14.94
CA GLY A 67 -9.92 10.43 15.11
C GLY A 67 -10.97 9.85 14.17
N ASP A 68 -12.22 10.30 14.27
CA ASP A 68 -13.30 9.74 13.46
C ASP A 68 -13.13 10.14 11.99
N LEU A 69 -12.94 9.16 11.10
CA LEU A 69 -13.02 9.33 9.66
C LEU A 69 -14.21 8.51 9.13
N PRO A 70 -15.10 9.08 8.30
CA PRO A 70 -16.22 8.32 7.74
C PRO A 70 -15.73 7.07 7.00
N ALA A 71 -16.47 5.96 7.09
CA ALA A 71 -16.09 4.70 6.44
C ALA A 71 -15.91 4.84 4.92
N GLU A 72 -16.62 5.80 4.31
CA GLU A 72 -16.57 6.16 2.91
C GLU A 72 -15.22 6.76 2.50
N ALA A 73 -14.49 7.38 3.43
CA ALA A 73 -13.16 7.92 3.19
C ALA A 73 -12.12 6.82 2.92
N TYR A 74 -12.34 5.60 3.41
CA TYR A 74 -11.48 4.42 3.14
C TYR A 74 -11.81 3.71 1.83
N ARG A 75 -13.06 3.78 1.39
CA ARG A 75 -13.55 2.93 0.28
C ARG A 75 -13.32 3.56 -1.09
N ALA A 76 -13.26 4.89 -1.17
CA ALA A 76 -13.16 5.60 -2.44
C ALA A 76 -11.74 6.17 -2.65
N PRO A 77 -10.95 5.64 -3.61
CA PRO A 77 -9.71 6.29 -4.03
C PRO A 77 -9.99 7.71 -4.53
N VAL A 78 -9.14 8.65 -4.13
CA VAL A 78 -9.16 10.03 -4.62
C VAL A 78 -8.48 10.06 -5.98
N LYS A 79 -9.19 10.56 -7.00
CA LYS A 79 -8.65 10.70 -8.36
C LYS A 79 -8.01 12.08 -8.58
N PRO A 80 -7.31 12.26 -9.70
CA PRO A 80 -6.76 13.55 -10.05
C PRO A 80 -7.77 14.70 -10.09
N GLY A 81 -7.40 15.84 -9.50
CA GLY A 81 -8.21 17.05 -9.43
C GLY A 81 -9.42 17.03 -8.48
N GLU A 82 -9.63 15.95 -7.71
CA GLU A 82 -10.87 15.77 -6.92
C GLU A 82 -10.73 16.15 -5.44
N SER A 83 -9.56 16.60 -4.96
CA SER A 83 -9.40 16.96 -3.55
C SER A 83 -8.24 17.90 -3.23
N ILE A 84 -8.30 18.51 -2.04
CA ILE A 84 -7.20 19.30 -1.46
C ILE A 84 -5.93 18.45 -1.33
N ALA A 85 -6.05 17.19 -0.92
CA ALA A 85 -4.90 16.28 -0.86
C ALA A 85 -4.28 16.08 -2.25
N TRP A 86 -5.11 15.95 -3.29
CA TRP A 86 -4.61 15.85 -4.66
C TRP A 86 -3.94 17.15 -5.14
N HIS A 87 -4.49 18.30 -4.77
CA HIS A 87 -3.86 19.60 -5.07
C HIS A 87 -2.46 19.70 -4.44
N VAL A 88 -2.25 19.17 -3.24
CA VAL A 88 -0.92 19.07 -2.61
C VAL A 88 0.00 18.13 -3.39
N VAL A 89 -0.51 17.03 -3.94
CA VAL A 89 0.29 16.16 -4.84
C VAL A 89 0.73 16.91 -6.09
N GLU A 90 -0.17 17.66 -6.72
CA GLU A 90 0.12 18.39 -7.96
C GLU A 90 1.08 19.56 -7.76
N THR A 91 0.89 20.32 -6.70
CA THR A 91 1.71 21.50 -6.39
C THR A 91 3.01 21.14 -5.67
N GLN A 92 3.08 19.96 -5.05
CA GLN A 92 4.15 19.54 -4.16
C GLN A 92 4.41 20.52 -3.01
N ALA A 93 3.40 21.30 -2.63
CA ALA A 93 3.51 22.36 -1.64
C ALA A 93 2.50 22.15 -0.50
N SER A 94 2.96 22.36 0.72
CA SER A 94 2.12 22.30 1.90
C SER A 94 1.10 23.42 1.94
N LEU A 95 -0.08 23.13 2.49
CA LEU A 95 -1.17 24.07 2.68
C LEU A 95 -1.53 24.19 4.17
N LEU A 96 -1.69 25.43 4.62
CA LEU A 96 -2.32 25.78 5.87
C LEU A 96 -3.55 26.63 5.54
N LEU A 97 -4.72 26.15 5.92
CA LEU A 97 -6.00 26.82 5.67
C LEU A 97 -6.67 27.12 7.01
N ASP A 98 -7.01 28.39 7.24
CA ASP A 98 -7.77 28.82 8.43
C ASP A 98 -9.26 28.51 8.29
N ASP A 99 -9.78 28.63 7.06
CA ASP A 99 -11.15 28.27 6.68
C ASP A 99 -11.16 27.54 5.34
N VAL A 100 -11.46 26.24 5.34
CA VAL A 100 -11.55 25.42 4.12
C VAL A 100 -12.64 25.92 3.19
N GLY A 101 -13.81 26.26 3.73
CA GLY A 101 -14.99 26.68 2.97
C GLY A 101 -14.82 28.03 2.29
N HIS A 102 -13.99 28.91 2.86
CA HIS A 102 -13.69 30.24 2.32
C HIS A 102 -12.32 30.33 1.62
N SER A 103 -11.60 29.21 1.49
CA SER A 103 -10.30 29.17 0.80
C SER A 103 -10.43 29.17 -0.73
N GLY A 104 -9.34 29.52 -1.42
CA GLY A 104 -9.25 29.42 -2.89
C GLY A 104 -9.34 27.98 -3.44
N VAL A 105 -9.25 26.98 -2.56
CA VAL A 105 -9.36 25.55 -2.89
C VAL A 105 -10.64 24.91 -2.33
N SER A 106 -11.61 25.72 -1.88
CA SER A 106 -12.86 25.25 -1.27
C SER A 106 -13.67 24.30 -2.18
N ALA A 107 -13.60 24.48 -3.50
CA ALA A 107 -14.22 23.58 -4.48
C ALA A 107 -13.68 22.14 -4.42
N LEU A 108 -12.49 21.94 -3.88
CA LEU A 108 -11.85 20.63 -3.70
C LEU A 108 -12.16 19.99 -2.34
N ALA A 109 -12.94 20.65 -1.49
CA ALA A 109 -13.26 20.13 -0.17
C ALA A 109 -14.31 19.02 -0.27
N ARG A 110 -13.93 17.77 0.02
CA ARG A 110 -14.81 16.59 -0.07
C ARG A 110 -16.08 16.67 0.79
N GLN A 111 -16.08 17.49 1.83
CA GLN A 111 -17.19 17.69 2.76
C GLN A 111 -18.00 18.97 2.47
N GLY A 112 -17.69 19.69 1.38
CA GLY A 112 -18.36 20.93 0.99
C GLY A 112 -18.32 21.99 2.11
N ALA A 113 -19.45 22.65 2.36
CA ALA A 113 -19.59 23.67 3.40
C ALA A 113 -19.33 23.15 4.84
N ASN A 114 -19.29 21.82 5.05
CA ASN A 114 -19.00 21.19 6.33
C ASN A 114 -17.52 20.75 6.47
N ALA A 115 -16.63 21.20 5.59
CA ALA A 115 -15.23 20.78 5.58
C ALA A 115 -14.41 21.19 6.81
N GLY A 116 -15.02 21.95 7.72
CA GLY A 116 -14.38 22.46 8.93
C GLY A 116 -13.68 23.78 8.67
N ARG A 117 -13.33 24.47 9.76
CA ARG A 117 -12.63 25.75 9.70
C ARG A 117 -11.18 25.52 9.31
N SER A 118 -10.34 24.99 10.19
CA SER A 118 -8.91 24.89 9.90
C SER A 118 -8.43 23.48 9.51
N MET A 119 -7.51 23.43 8.54
CA MET A 119 -6.80 22.22 8.13
C MET A 119 -5.38 22.49 7.67
N MET A 120 -4.54 21.46 7.77
CA MET A 120 -3.20 21.40 7.19
C MET A 120 -3.09 20.19 6.26
N SER A 121 -2.32 20.34 5.19
CA SER A 121 -2.02 19.24 4.27
C SER A 121 -0.59 19.39 3.76
N THR A 122 0.22 18.35 3.87
CA THR A 122 1.64 18.36 3.49
C THR A 122 1.98 17.14 2.63
N PRO A 123 2.81 17.30 1.58
CA PRO A 123 3.23 16.16 0.77
C PRO A 123 4.21 15.27 1.56
N ILE A 124 4.13 13.97 1.32
CA ILE A 124 5.15 13.00 1.73
C ILE A 124 6.10 12.84 0.56
N LEU A 125 7.34 13.30 0.74
CA LEU A 125 8.36 13.29 -0.29
C LEU A 125 9.34 12.13 -0.06
N LEU A 126 9.65 11.43 -1.14
CA LEU A 126 10.73 10.45 -1.19
C LEU A 126 11.58 10.71 -2.44
N SER A 127 12.86 11.02 -2.25
CA SER A 127 13.80 11.31 -3.35
C SER A 127 13.29 12.39 -4.33
N GLY A 128 12.61 13.41 -3.81
CA GLY A 128 12.04 14.51 -4.61
C GLY A 128 10.73 14.16 -5.35
N GLN A 129 10.16 12.98 -5.12
CA GLN A 129 8.84 12.60 -5.64
C GLN A 129 7.82 12.55 -4.52
N VAL A 130 6.61 13.05 -4.79
CA VAL A 130 5.49 12.89 -3.87
C VAL A 130 5.04 11.43 -3.93
N ILE A 131 5.03 10.76 -2.79
CA ILE A 131 4.52 9.38 -2.64
C ILE A 131 3.20 9.32 -1.87
N GLY A 132 2.78 10.45 -1.30
CA GLY A 132 1.58 10.53 -0.48
C GLY A 132 1.37 11.92 0.13
N VAL A 133 0.41 12.04 1.03
CA VAL A 133 0.03 13.27 1.72
C VAL A 133 -0.38 12.97 3.16
N ILE A 134 -0.03 13.86 4.09
CA ILE A 134 -0.55 13.88 5.46
C ILE A 134 -1.52 15.04 5.58
N ASN A 135 -2.71 14.77 6.14
CA ASN A 135 -3.72 15.78 6.41
C ASN A 135 -4.00 15.85 7.90
N ALA A 136 -4.12 17.06 8.45
CA ALA A 136 -4.58 17.29 9.81
C ALA A 136 -5.75 18.28 9.81
N SER A 137 -6.76 18.05 10.63
CA SER A 137 -7.91 18.95 10.77
C SER A 137 -8.49 18.92 12.18
N LEU A 138 -9.44 19.83 12.44
CA LEU A 138 -10.11 19.99 13.73
C LEU A 138 -9.11 20.31 14.87
N PRO A 139 -8.44 21.48 14.84
CA PRO A 139 -7.57 21.86 15.96
C PRO A 139 -8.32 21.79 17.29
N ARG A 140 -7.70 21.23 18.33
CA ARG A 140 -8.35 20.99 19.64
C ARG A 140 -8.28 22.19 20.57
N ASP A 141 -7.12 22.85 20.60
CA ASP A 141 -6.80 23.87 21.61
C ASP A 141 -6.84 25.31 21.04
N ALA A 142 -7.13 25.45 19.75
CA ALA A 142 -7.20 26.72 19.05
C ALA A 142 -8.29 26.71 17.96
N GLU A 143 -8.65 27.89 17.45
CA GLU A 143 -9.59 27.97 16.31
C GLU A 143 -8.94 27.56 14.98
N CYS A 144 -7.64 27.84 14.82
CA CYS A 144 -6.85 27.55 13.61
C CYS A 144 -5.46 27.01 13.98
N PHE A 145 -4.88 26.22 13.08
CA PHE A 145 -3.48 25.82 13.20
C PHE A 145 -2.53 26.99 12.91
N ALA A 146 -1.40 27.01 13.60
CA ALA A 146 -0.33 27.96 13.37
C ALA A 146 0.67 27.44 12.33
N ARG A 147 1.52 28.34 11.80
CA ARG A 147 2.61 27.95 10.89
C ARG A 147 3.57 26.93 11.54
N SER A 148 3.83 27.06 12.83
CA SER A 148 4.65 26.11 13.60
C SER A 148 4.07 24.68 13.60
N ASP A 149 2.74 24.56 13.59
CA ASP A 149 2.08 23.24 13.55
C ASP A 149 2.26 22.61 12.16
N LEU A 150 2.25 23.43 11.10
CA LEU A 150 2.53 22.97 9.74
C LEU A 150 4.00 22.55 9.59
N ASP A 151 4.93 23.35 10.11
CA ASP A 151 6.36 23.02 10.07
C ASP A 151 6.62 21.69 10.80
N LEU A 152 5.92 21.44 11.92
CA LEU A 152 5.99 20.16 12.63
C LEU A 152 5.37 19.01 11.82
N LEU A 153 4.23 19.23 11.16
CA LEU A 153 3.59 18.24 10.29
C LEU A 153 4.49 17.88 9.09
N GLU A 154 5.20 18.85 8.51
CA GLU A 154 6.19 18.65 7.45
C GLU A 154 7.35 17.74 7.92
N VAL A 155 7.80 17.91 9.16
CA VAL A 155 8.81 17.02 9.77
C VAL A 155 8.27 15.58 9.85
N PHE A 156 7.03 15.39 10.32
CA PHE A 156 6.41 14.05 10.33
C PHE A 156 6.30 13.47 8.91
N ALA A 157 5.95 14.28 7.91
CA ALA A 157 5.86 13.83 6.52
C ALA A 157 7.21 13.35 5.96
N LEU A 158 8.31 14.01 6.33
CA LEU A 158 9.65 13.55 6.00
C LEU A 158 9.93 12.17 6.61
N PHE A 159 9.62 11.99 7.90
CA PHE A 159 9.81 10.69 8.56
C PHE A 159 8.97 9.59 7.93
N VAL A 160 7.71 9.86 7.61
CA VAL A 160 6.84 8.89 6.93
C VAL A 160 7.46 8.44 5.61
N GLY A 161 7.99 9.38 4.83
CA GLY A 161 8.67 9.07 3.57
C GLY A 161 9.89 8.17 3.75
N GLN A 162 10.77 8.50 4.71
CA GLN A 162 11.96 7.71 5.04
C GLN A 162 11.59 6.31 5.54
N SER A 163 10.60 6.21 6.40
CA SER A 163 10.20 4.93 6.97
C SER A 163 9.57 3.98 5.96
N ILE A 164 8.78 4.52 5.01
CA ILE A 164 8.30 3.74 3.86
C ILE A 164 9.48 3.20 3.04
N GLN A 165 10.51 4.02 2.81
CA GLN A 165 11.71 3.59 2.07
C GLN A 165 12.45 2.46 2.82
N VAL A 166 12.67 2.61 4.12
CA VAL A 166 13.32 1.58 4.95
C VAL A 166 12.54 0.27 4.91
N PHE A 167 11.22 0.34 5.09
CA PHE A 167 10.35 -0.84 5.04
C PHE A 167 10.41 -1.56 3.68
N GLN A 168 10.37 -0.81 2.57
CA GLN A 168 10.50 -1.37 1.23
C GLN A 168 11.85 -2.08 1.03
N LEU A 169 12.95 -1.47 1.49
CA LEU A 169 14.29 -2.04 1.41
C LEU A 169 14.43 -3.32 2.24
N GLN A 170 13.89 -3.33 3.47
CA GLN A 170 13.88 -4.51 4.34
C GLN A 170 13.13 -5.66 3.67
N ARG A 171 11.94 -5.41 3.11
CA ARG A 171 11.16 -6.44 2.40
C ARG A 171 11.86 -7.00 1.17
N LEU A 172 12.53 -6.15 0.39
CA LEU A 172 13.34 -6.59 -0.75
C LEU A 172 14.50 -7.49 -0.29
N SER A 173 15.15 -7.15 0.81
CA SER A 173 16.23 -7.94 1.40
C SER A 173 15.73 -9.30 1.88
N GLU A 174 14.65 -9.33 2.67
CA GLU A 174 14.02 -10.57 3.16
C GLU A 174 13.60 -11.50 2.02
N SER A 175 13.00 -10.94 0.96
CA SER A 175 12.61 -11.70 -0.24
C SER A 175 13.82 -12.36 -0.90
N ARG A 176 14.95 -11.64 -1.04
CA ARG A 176 16.19 -12.18 -1.61
C ARG A 176 16.79 -13.28 -0.74
N VAL A 177 16.78 -13.11 0.58
CA VAL A 177 17.26 -14.14 1.51
C VAL A 177 16.41 -15.41 1.40
N LEU A 178 15.08 -15.27 1.35
CA LEU A 178 14.17 -16.41 1.15
C LEU A 178 14.38 -17.10 -0.21
N GLN A 179 14.66 -16.33 -1.26
CA GLN A 179 15.01 -16.89 -2.58
C GLN A 179 16.32 -17.68 -2.52
N MET A 180 17.36 -17.16 -1.88
CA MET A 180 18.64 -17.86 -1.73
C MET A 180 18.50 -19.14 -0.89
N ALA A 181 17.75 -19.09 0.22
CA ALA A 181 17.48 -20.27 1.05
C ALA A 181 16.83 -21.39 0.23
N ARG A 182 15.83 -21.07 -0.60
CA ARG A 182 15.19 -22.06 -1.50
C ARG A 182 16.16 -22.67 -2.51
N LEU A 183 17.10 -21.87 -3.05
CA LEU A 183 18.11 -22.38 -3.99
C LEU A 183 19.11 -23.31 -3.30
N LEU A 184 19.48 -23.02 -2.06
CA LEU A 184 20.35 -23.89 -1.26
C LEU A 184 19.62 -25.19 -0.88
N GLU A 185 18.36 -25.13 -0.46
CA GLU A 185 17.53 -26.33 -0.23
C GLU A 185 17.40 -27.20 -1.50
N GLN A 186 17.30 -26.59 -2.68
CA GLN A 186 17.31 -27.32 -3.96
C GLN A 186 18.67 -27.94 -4.27
N ARG A 187 19.77 -27.30 -3.89
CA ARG A 187 21.14 -27.85 -4.03
C ARG A 187 21.38 -29.00 -3.06
N GLU A 188 21.01 -28.84 -1.80
CA GLU A 188 21.12 -29.91 -0.79
C GLU A 188 20.16 -31.08 -1.10
N GLY A 189 19.00 -30.78 -1.68
CA GLY A 189 18.06 -31.79 -2.20
C GLY A 189 18.47 -32.45 -3.54
N SER A 190 19.55 -31.98 -4.19
CA SER A 190 20.03 -32.52 -5.48
C SER A 190 21.29 -33.38 -5.38
N GLU A 191 21.80 -33.65 -4.16
CA GLU A 191 22.87 -34.64 -3.97
C GLU A 191 22.41 -36.10 -3.95
N GLN A 192 21.13 -36.44 -4.19
CA GLN A 192 20.70 -37.85 -4.30
C GLN A 192 19.68 -38.12 -5.43
N LYS A 193 20.22 -38.68 -6.53
CA LYS A 193 19.62 -39.43 -7.65
C LYS A 193 18.61 -38.69 -8.57
N PRO A 194 18.62 -38.99 -9.89
CA PRO A 194 17.67 -38.40 -10.82
C PRO A 194 16.28 -39.02 -10.58
N ILE A 195 15.40 -38.29 -9.91
CA ILE A 195 14.01 -38.72 -9.68
C ILE A 195 13.13 -37.95 -10.68
N SER A 196 12.62 -38.68 -11.66
CA SER A 196 11.39 -38.29 -12.38
C SER A 196 10.33 -37.97 -11.31
N PRO A 197 9.82 -36.73 -11.21
CA PRO A 197 8.99 -36.34 -10.08
C PRO A 197 7.68 -37.14 -10.06
N ASP A 198 7.29 -37.62 -8.88
CA ASP A 198 6.03 -38.34 -8.65
C ASP A 198 4.83 -37.52 -9.19
N PRO A 199 4.08 -38.06 -10.18
CA PRO A 199 2.94 -37.37 -10.78
C PRO A 199 1.91 -36.86 -9.78
N ALA A 200 1.69 -37.58 -8.67
CA ALA A 200 0.74 -37.16 -7.63
C ALA A 200 1.21 -35.89 -6.89
N ARG A 201 2.52 -35.78 -6.65
CA ARG A 201 3.11 -34.62 -5.99
C ARG A 201 3.09 -33.39 -6.91
N VAL A 202 3.37 -33.58 -8.20
CA VAL A 202 3.28 -32.51 -9.22
C VAL A 202 1.85 -32.00 -9.33
N ALA A 203 0.86 -32.90 -9.43
CA ALA A 203 -0.55 -32.54 -9.50
C ALA A 203 -0.99 -31.69 -8.28
N LYS A 204 -0.54 -32.06 -7.08
CA LYS A 204 -0.85 -31.33 -5.84
C LYS A 204 -0.26 -29.90 -5.82
N ILE A 205 0.95 -29.73 -6.35
CA ILE A 205 1.61 -28.41 -6.44
C ILE A 205 0.87 -27.52 -7.44
N VAL A 206 0.54 -28.07 -8.61
CA VAL A 206 -0.21 -27.35 -9.67
C VAL A 206 -1.57 -26.91 -9.14
N ALA A 207 -2.34 -27.81 -8.51
CA ALA A 207 -3.66 -27.50 -7.96
C ALA A 207 -3.61 -26.39 -6.89
N LYS A 208 -2.64 -26.45 -5.96
CA LYS A 208 -2.49 -25.43 -4.91
C LYS A 208 -2.12 -24.06 -5.47
N THR A 209 -1.23 -24.03 -6.46
CA THR A 209 -0.77 -22.78 -7.08
C THR A 209 -1.90 -22.15 -7.87
N PHE A 210 -2.59 -22.95 -8.70
CA PHE A 210 -3.75 -22.53 -9.46
C PHE A 210 -4.87 -21.94 -8.60
N TYR A 211 -5.20 -22.57 -7.48
CA TYR A 211 -6.20 -22.06 -6.54
C TYR A 211 -5.81 -20.69 -5.96
N ARG A 212 -4.54 -20.54 -5.57
CA ARG A 212 -4.02 -19.30 -4.95
C ARG A 212 -4.08 -18.13 -5.93
N GLU A 213 -3.61 -18.34 -7.16
CA GLU A 213 -3.59 -17.31 -8.21
C GLU A 213 -5.02 -16.81 -8.52
N LEU A 214 -5.98 -17.73 -8.69
CA LEU A 214 -7.37 -17.34 -8.95
C LEU A 214 -8.01 -16.60 -7.76
N ARG A 215 -7.68 -16.97 -6.52
CA ARG A 215 -8.12 -16.21 -5.35
C ARG A 215 -7.53 -14.81 -5.29
N GLN A 216 -6.24 -14.65 -5.62
CA GLN A 216 -5.58 -13.35 -5.67
C GLN A 216 -6.13 -12.46 -6.78
N ALA A 217 -6.51 -13.04 -7.92
CA ALA A 217 -7.19 -12.34 -9.01
C ALA A 217 -8.68 -12.03 -8.74
N GLY A 218 -9.17 -12.26 -7.52
CA GLY A 218 -10.52 -11.88 -7.09
C GLY A 218 -11.64 -12.86 -7.47
N PHE A 219 -11.32 -14.05 -7.98
CA PHE A 219 -12.34 -15.04 -8.33
C PHE A 219 -13.01 -15.63 -7.08
N GLY A 220 -14.35 -15.63 -7.10
CA GLY A 220 -15.16 -16.34 -6.11
C GLY A 220 -15.13 -17.85 -6.30
N THR A 221 -15.49 -18.61 -5.27
CA THR A 221 -15.41 -20.09 -5.27
C THR A 221 -16.09 -20.75 -6.47
N ASN A 222 -17.29 -20.27 -6.86
CA ASN A 222 -18.02 -20.83 -8.01
C ASN A 222 -17.30 -20.56 -9.34
N ALA A 223 -16.68 -19.39 -9.49
CA ALA A 223 -15.91 -19.06 -10.68
C ALA A 223 -14.61 -19.88 -10.75
N ILE A 224 -13.95 -20.12 -9.61
CA ILE A 224 -12.77 -20.99 -9.54
C ILE A 224 -13.10 -22.42 -9.99
N ILE A 225 -14.23 -22.98 -9.54
CA ILE A 225 -14.68 -24.31 -9.96
C ILE A 225 -14.95 -24.34 -11.47
N SER A 226 -15.65 -23.32 -11.99
CA SER A 226 -15.92 -23.23 -13.43
C SER A 226 -14.64 -23.19 -14.28
N VAL A 227 -13.65 -22.39 -13.88
CA VAL A 227 -12.36 -22.29 -14.59
C VAL A 227 -11.56 -23.58 -14.47
N ALA A 228 -11.57 -24.25 -13.31
CA ALA A 228 -10.90 -25.54 -13.14
C ALA A 228 -11.49 -26.61 -14.07
N THR A 229 -12.81 -26.68 -14.19
CA THR A 229 -13.51 -27.61 -15.08
C THR A 229 -13.18 -27.34 -16.55
N GLU A 230 -13.14 -26.08 -16.95
CA GLU A 230 -12.77 -25.69 -18.33
C GLU A 230 -11.32 -26.08 -18.67
N VAL A 231 -10.38 -25.83 -17.73
CA VAL A 231 -8.97 -26.21 -17.89
C VAL A 231 -8.80 -27.72 -18.00
N LEU A 232 -9.55 -28.50 -17.21
CA LEU A 232 -9.56 -29.96 -17.33
C LEU A 232 -10.06 -30.42 -18.70
N GLY A 233 -11.13 -29.82 -19.22
CA GLY A 233 -11.65 -30.11 -20.57
C GLY A 233 -10.63 -29.80 -21.67
N LEU A 234 -9.91 -28.68 -21.57
CA LEU A 234 -8.85 -28.30 -22.50
C LEU A 234 -7.65 -29.28 -22.45
N LEU A 235 -7.27 -29.72 -21.25
CA LEU A 235 -6.22 -30.71 -21.06
C LEU A 235 -6.60 -32.06 -21.68
N GLU A 236 -7.81 -32.54 -21.44
CA GLU A 236 -8.31 -33.79 -22.00
C GLU A 236 -8.34 -33.75 -23.53
N THR A 237 -8.81 -32.64 -24.09
CA THR A 237 -8.81 -32.41 -25.55
C THR A 237 -7.39 -32.45 -26.14
N ASN A 238 -6.42 -31.84 -25.47
CA ASN A 238 -5.01 -31.85 -25.92
C ASN A 238 -4.37 -33.24 -25.80
N LEU A 239 -4.67 -33.98 -24.74
CA LEU A 239 -4.19 -35.36 -24.56
C LEU A 239 -4.76 -36.29 -25.64
N GLN A 240 -6.05 -36.17 -25.96
CA GLN A 240 -6.67 -36.93 -27.05
C GLN A 240 -6.05 -36.59 -28.40
N LYS A 241 -5.81 -35.30 -28.70
CA LYS A 241 -5.12 -34.87 -29.92
C LYS A 241 -3.69 -35.39 -30.01
N HIS A 242 -2.97 -35.45 -28.90
CA HIS A 242 -1.59 -35.94 -28.90
C HIS A 242 -1.54 -37.46 -29.11
N ARG A 243 -2.44 -38.20 -28.46
CA ARG A 243 -2.57 -39.65 -28.63
C ARG A 243 -2.97 -40.04 -30.06
N ALA A 244 -3.93 -39.32 -30.66
CA ALA A 244 -4.31 -39.53 -32.06
C ALA A 244 -3.20 -39.22 -33.09
N ARG A 245 -2.15 -38.47 -32.70
CA ARG A 245 -0.95 -38.25 -33.53
C ARG A 245 0.04 -39.40 -33.39
N LEU A 246 0.26 -39.88 -32.17
CA LEU A 246 1.11 -41.05 -31.90
C LEU A 246 0.56 -42.31 -32.59
N ASP A 247 -0.76 -42.52 -32.55
CA ASP A 247 -1.40 -43.66 -33.22
C ASP A 247 -1.36 -43.58 -34.76
N ARG A 248 -1.09 -42.40 -35.33
CA ARG A 248 -0.93 -42.18 -36.80
C ARG A 248 0.50 -42.37 -37.30
N ASP A 249 1.47 -42.21 -36.42
CA ASP A 249 2.90 -42.39 -36.74
C ASP A 249 3.33 -43.88 -36.61
N ASP A 250 2.48 -44.73 -36.03
CA ASP A 250 2.69 -46.18 -35.84
C ASP A 250 1.99 -47.08 -36.90
N GLU A 251 1.34 -46.51 -37.93
CA GLU A 251 0.85 -47.29 -39.07
C GLU A 251 2.00 -47.64 -40.04
N PRO A 252 2.32 -48.93 -40.27
CA PRO A 252 3.40 -49.32 -41.17
C PRO A 252 2.98 -49.08 -42.64
N GLN A 253 3.88 -48.47 -43.42
CA GLN A 253 3.84 -48.51 -44.88
C GLN A 253 4.05 -49.93 -45.41
#